data_AF-A0A847EKM3-F1
#
_entry.id   AF-A0A847EKM3-F1
#
_cell.length_a   1.000
_cell.length_b   1.000
_cell.length_c   1.000
_cell.angle_alpha   90.00
_cell.angle_beta   90.00
_cell.angle_gamma   90.00
#
_symmetry.space_group_name_H-M   'P 1'
#
loop_
_entity.id
_entity.type
_entity.pdbx_description
1 polymer ?
#
loop_
_entity_poly.entity_id
_entity_poly.type
_entity_poly.pdbx_seq_one_letter_code
_entity_poly.pdbx_strand_id
1 'polypeptide(L)'
;MAEKKNYTPEDLKLAEAVQKKHGKSTEELRAEREKRIWDAVELKVPDRVPVIFGGTFFACRYAGIPYSAAYYDTTRWKQAFKAMIVDMDPDSYGWEPRESGIALEALASNYTRWPGGTLPPDVPFQIAEKEYMKESEYDLFLTDPSDYMMRYLLPRMYDTLKPLSKMPSIMGFGAGVEPIAQFLS
;
A
#
# COMPACT_ATOMS: atom_id res chain seq x y z
N MET A 1 -9.41 13.39 26.59
CA MET A 1 -10.53 12.42 26.69
C MET A 1 -11.38 12.35 25.41
N ALA A 2 -10.86 12.69 24.23
CA ALA A 2 -11.58 12.55 22.97
C ALA A 2 -10.76 11.64 22.05
N GLU A 3 -11.18 10.38 21.85
CA GLU A 3 -10.87 9.55 20.67
C GLU A 3 -11.37 8.09 20.76
N LYS A 4 -12.05 7.65 21.83
CA LYS A 4 -12.59 6.28 21.89
C LYS A 4 -13.79 5.99 20.97
N LYS A 5 -14.23 6.95 20.16
CA LYS A 5 -15.51 6.89 19.43
C LYS A 5 -15.53 5.91 18.25
N ASN A 6 -14.37 5.39 17.83
CA ASN A 6 -14.22 4.55 16.63
C ASN A 6 -13.60 3.17 16.89
N TYR A 7 -13.44 2.75 18.15
CA TYR A 7 -12.85 1.44 18.46
C TYR A 7 -13.88 0.33 18.38
N THR A 8 -13.52 -0.78 17.72
CA THR A 8 -14.34 -2.00 17.76
C THR A 8 -14.23 -2.68 19.14
N PRO A 9 -15.19 -3.55 19.52
CA PRO A 9 -15.06 -4.34 20.75
C PRO A 9 -13.79 -5.19 20.81
N GLU A 10 -13.29 -5.62 19.65
CA GLU A 10 -12.02 -6.34 19.54
C GLU A 10 -10.83 -5.43 19.90
N ASP A 11 -10.83 -4.18 19.41
CA ASP A 11 -9.75 -3.24 19.71
C ASP A 11 -9.67 -2.86 21.20
N LEU A 12 -10.82 -2.76 21.86
CA LEU A 12 -10.87 -2.50 23.30
C LEU A 12 -10.25 -3.65 24.10
N LYS A 13 -10.54 -4.90 23.72
CA LYS A 13 -9.92 -6.08 24.34
C LYS A 13 -8.41 -6.12 24.15
N LEU A 14 -7.94 -5.77 22.95
CA LEU A 14 -6.51 -5.69 22.65
C LEU A 14 -5.84 -4.58 23.47
N ALA A 15 -6.47 -3.41 23.59
CA ALA A 15 -5.97 -2.31 24.40
C ALA A 15 -5.87 -2.69 25.89
N GLU A 16 -6.85 -3.42 26.42
CA GLU A 16 -6.81 -3.96 27.78
C GLU A 16 -5.68 -4.97 27.97
N ALA A 17 -5.46 -5.86 27.00
CA ALA A 17 -4.36 -6.83 27.02
C ALA A 17 -2.98 -6.14 27.03
N VAL A 18 -2.80 -5.10 26.21
CA VAL A 18 -1.58 -4.28 26.17
C VAL A 18 -1.36 -3.58 27.52
N GLN A 19 -2.39 -2.93 28.07
CA GLN A 19 -2.27 -2.25 29.36
C GLN A 19 -1.90 -3.23 30.48
N LYS A 20 -2.50 -4.42 30.48
CA LYS A 20 -2.17 -5.48 31.44
C LYS A 20 -0.73 -5.98 31.29
N LYS A 21 -0.23 -6.10 30.05
CA LYS A 21 1.14 -6.55 29.74
C LYS A 21 2.21 -5.56 30.23
N HIS A 22 1.97 -4.26 30.07
CA HIS A 22 2.98 -3.22 30.34
C HIS A 22 2.76 -2.44 31.65
N GLY A 23 1.57 -2.52 32.25
CA GLY A 23 1.23 -1.73 33.45
C GLY A 23 1.11 -0.23 33.20
N LYS A 24 1.01 0.20 31.93
CA LYS A 24 0.88 1.60 31.49
C LYS A 24 -0.35 1.76 30.62
N SER A 25 -0.90 2.97 30.55
CA SER A 25 -1.97 3.29 29.61
C SER A 25 -1.48 3.20 28.16
N THR A 26 -2.40 2.97 27.22
CA THR A 26 -2.05 2.95 25.78
C THR A 26 -1.50 4.29 25.29
N GLU A 27 -1.93 5.41 25.88
CA GLU A 27 -1.42 6.74 25.53
C GLU A 27 0.02 6.97 26.00
N GLU A 28 0.37 6.51 27.21
CA GLU A 28 1.74 6.59 27.70
C GLU A 28 2.67 5.74 26.83
N LEU A 29 2.27 4.52 26.49
CA LEU A 29 3.04 3.65 25.59
C LEU A 29 3.20 4.26 24.20
N ARG A 30 2.15 4.89 23.67
CA ARG A 30 2.20 5.60 22.38
C ARG A 30 3.20 6.75 22.44
N ALA A 31 3.14 7.59 23.48
CA ALA A 31 4.04 8.71 23.66
C ALA A 31 5.50 8.27 23.81
N GLU A 32 5.76 7.16 24.53
CA GLU A 32 7.10 6.60 24.68
C GLU A 32 7.67 6.11 23.34
N ARG A 33 6.86 5.38 22.55
CA ARG A 33 7.26 4.92 21.21
C ARG A 33 7.50 6.08 20.25
N GLU A 34 6.60 7.06 20.24
CA GLU A 34 6.71 8.26 19.43
C GLU A 34 7.99 9.03 19.77
N LYS A 35 8.27 9.28 21.05
CA LYS A 35 9.50 9.93 21.50
C LYS A 35 10.74 9.16 21.06
N ARG A 36 10.76 7.84 21.23
CA ARG A 36 11.89 6.98 20.84
C ARG A 36 12.19 7.06 19.34
N ILE A 37 11.15 7.08 18.51
CA ILE A 37 11.29 7.20 17.06
C ILE A 37 11.82 8.59 16.70
N TRP A 38 11.24 9.66 17.26
CA TRP A 38 11.67 11.03 16.95
C TRP A 38 13.08 11.34 17.44
N ASP A 39 13.45 10.87 18.64
CA ASP A 39 14.84 11.01 19.13
C ASP A 39 15.84 10.38 18.14
N ALA A 40 15.52 9.20 17.58
CA ALA A 40 16.37 8.55 16.58
C ALA A 40 16.41 9.32 15.25
N VAL A 41 15.27 9.85 14.78
CA VAL A 41 15.18 10.66 13.56
C VAL A 41 15.97 11.97 13.69
N GLU A 42 15.94 12.59 14.87
CA GLU A 42 16.66 13.83 15.19
C GLU A 42 18.14 13.62 15.56
N LEU A 43 18.66 12.39 15.42
CA LEU A 43 20.04 12.02 15.76
C LEU A 43 20.39 12.23 17.24
N LYS A 44 19.40 12.18 18.14
CA LYS A 44 19.59 12.11 19.60
C LYS A 44 19.79 10.66 20.02
N VAL A 45 20.22 10.46 21.27
CA VAL A 45 20.32 9.11 21.86
C VAL A 45 18.95 8.72 22.43
N PRO A 46 18.21 7.78 21.82
CA PRO A 46 16.94 7.29 22.37
C PRO A 46 17.17 6.40 23.59
N ASP A 47 16.09 6.10 24.33
CA ASP A 47 16.11 5.18 25.48
C ASP A 47 16.49 3.74 25.10
N ARG A 48 16.15 3.32 23.88
CA ARG A 48 16.65 2.12 23.20
C ARG A 48 16.51 2.25 21.68
N VAL A 49 17.13 1.34 20.94
CA VAL A 49 16.97 1.27 19.47
C VAL A 49 15.49 1.03 19.12
N PRO A 50 14.86 1.88 18.29
CA PRO A 50 13.49 1.66 17.83
C PRO A 50 13.41 0.47 16.87
N VAL A 51 12.37 -0.35 17.03
CA VAL A 51 12.07 -1.49 16.16
C VAL A 51 10.79 -1.20 15.40
N ILE A 52 10.92 -1.04 14.08
CA ILE A 52 9.81 -0.77 13.17
C ILE A 52 9.62 -1.98 12.28
N PHE A 53 8.43 -2.55 12.31
CA PHE A 53 8.09 -3.68 11.44
C PHE A 53 7.66 -3.18 10.06
N GLY A 54 7.80 -4.03 9.04
CA GLY A 54 7.32 -3.75 7.69
C GLY A 54 6.95 -5.03 6.96
N GLY A 55 6.20 -4.88 5.87
CA GLY A 55 5.83 -5.98 4.98
C GLY A 55 4.55 -6.73 5.38
N THR A 56 3.81 -7.17 4.36
CA THR A 56 2.42 -7.67 4.47
C THR A 56 2.31 -9.12 4.91
N PHE A 57 3.22 -9.99 4.49
CA PHE A 57 2.98 -11.45 4.56
C PHE A 57 3.41 -12.10 5.88
N PHE A 58 4.20 -11.42 6.71
CA PHE A 58 4.60 -11.98 8.00
C PHE A 58 3.39 -12.18 8.91
N ALA A 59 2.44 -11.24 8.95
CA ALA A 59 1.19 -11.39 9.69
C ALA A 59 0.37 -12.60 9.22
N CYS A 60 0.37 -12.86 7.90
CA CYS A 60 -0.29 -14.04 7.35
C CYS A 60 0.34 -15.34 7.88
N ARG A 61 1.68 -15.41 7.85
CA ARG A 61 2.43 -16.56 8.38
C ARG A 61 2.25 -16.72 9.89
N TYR A 62 2.26 -15.63 10.63
CA TYR A 62 2.06 -15.60 12.08
C TYR A 62 0.69 -16.16 12.48
N ALA A 63 -0.38 -15.78 11.75
CA ALA A 63 -1.75 -16.22 12.03
C ALA A 63 -2.14 -17.53 11.31
N GLY A 64 -1.25 -18.14 10.53
CA GLY A 64 -1.54 -19.35 9.76
C GLY A 64 -2.62 -19.17 8.70
N ILE A 65 -2.68 -17.99 8.06
CA ILE A 65 -3.62 -17.67 6.98
C ILE A 65 -2.88 -17.55 5.65
N PRO A 66 -3.51 -17.86 4.50
CA PRO A 66 -2.84 -17.74 3.21
C PRO A 66 -2.50 -16.29 2.87
N TYR A 67 -1.50 -16.07 2.03
CA TYR A 67 -1.08 -14.72 1.64
C TYR A 67 -2.14 -14.01 0.79
N SER A 68 -2.96 -14.78 0.06
CA SER A 68 -4.11 -14.27 -0.69
C SER A 68 -5.16 -13.58 0.20
N ALA A 69 -5.20 -13.87 1.50
CA ALA A 69 -6.07 -13.17 2.44
C ALA A 69 -5.78 -11.65 2.44
N ALA A 70 -4.53 -11.23 2.24
CA ALA A 70 -4.19 -9.81 2.14
C ALA A 70 -4.88 -9.09 0.96
N TYR A 71 -5.21 -9.83 -0.11
CA TYR A 71 -5.79 -9.30 -1.35
C TYR A 71 -7.31 -9.47 -1.44
N TYR A 72 -7.86 -10.53 -0.84
CA TYR A 72 -9.27 -10.91 -1.00
C TYR A 72 -10.06 -11.00 0.32
N ASP A 73 -9.39 -11.11 1.48
CA ASP A 73 -10.03 -11.18 2.81
C ASP A 73 -9.35 -10.19 3.78
N THR A 74 -9.57 -8.90 3.50
CA THR A 74 -8.95 -7.80 4.25
C THR A 74 -9.35 -7.80 5.73
N THR A 75 -10.52 -8.35 6.09
CA THR A 75 -10.97 -8.45 7.48
C THR A 75 -10.11 -9.45 8.24
N ARG A 76 -9.95 -10.67 7.72
CA ARG A 76 -9.12 -11.70 8.38
C ARG A 76 -7.66 -11.29 8.42
N TRP A 77 -7.17 -10.69 7.34
CA TRP A 77 -5.81 -10.15 7.31
C TRP A 77 -5.59 -9.05 8.34
N LYS A 78 -6.54 -8.11 8.49
CA LYS A 78 -6.47 -7.05 9.53
C LYS A 78 -6.47 -7.62 10.95
N GLN A 79 -7.26 -8.65 11.22
CA GLN A 79 -7.28 -9.32 12.52
C GLN A 79 -5.95 -10.00 12.83
N ALA A 80 -5.39 -10.74 11.87
CA ALA A 80 -4.06 -11.33 11.97
C ALA A 80 -2.99 -10.26 12.25
N PHE A 81 -3.06 -9.13 11.55
CA PHE A 81 -2.15 -8.00 11.75
C PHE A 81 -2.23 -7.43 13.16
N LYS A 82 -3.44 -7.15 13.66
CA LYS A 82 -3.64 -6.63 15.01
C LYS A 82 -3.08 -7.58 16.07
N ALA A 83 -3.38 -8.87 15.94
CA ALA A 83 -2.89 -9.89 16.87
C ALA A 83 -1.35 -9.94 16.90
N MET A 84 -0.72 -9.93 15.73
CA MET A 84 0.75 -9.92 15.60
C MET A 84 1.37 -8.67 16.22
N ILE A 85 0.83 -7.47 15.93
CA ILE A 85 1.38 -6.22 16.47
C ILE A 85 1.27 -6.17 18.00
N VAL A 86 0.16 -6.63 18.57
CA VAL A 86 -0.03 -6.67 20.04
C VAL A 86 0.91 -7.68 20.71
N ASP A 87 1.15 -8.83 20.08
CA ASP A 87 2.04 -9.85 20.62
C ASP A 87 3.52 -9.42 20.55
N MET A 88 3.95 -9.02 19.36
CA MET A 88 5.35 -8.66 19.07
C MET A 88 5.75 -7.28 19.60
N ASP A 89 4.78 -6.40 19.82
CA ASP A 89 4.93 -5.06 20.42
C ASP A 89 6.00 -4.16 19.77
N PRO A 90 5.99 -3.97 18.44
CA PRO A 90 6.95 -3.07 17.78
C PRO A 90 6.69 -1.60 18.15
N ASP A 91 7.69 -0.74 17.95
CA ASP A 91 7.58 0.70 18.21
C ASP A 91 6.71 1.40 17.18
N SER A 92 6.74 0.91 15.95
CA SER A 92 5.86 1.34 14.87
C SER A 92 5.73 0.24 13.82
N TYR A 93 4.81 0.45 12.91
CA TYR A 93 4.67 -0.33 11.70
C TYR A 93 4.79 0.59 10.48
N GLY A 94 5.64 0.19 9.55
CA GLY A 94 5.96 0.92 8.34
C GLY A 94 4.97 0.65 7.22
N TRP A 95 5.48 0.51 6.00
CA TRP A 95 4.69 0.35 4.79
C TRP A 95 4.27 -1.11 4.53
N GLU A 96 3.01 -1.27 4.15
CA GLU A 96 2.44 -2.47 3.57
C GLU A 96 1.76 -2.18 2.21
N PRO A 97 1.97 -3.01 1.17
CA PRO A 97 1.16 -2.92 -0.04
C PRO A 97 -0.32 -3.15 0.29
N ARG A 98 -1.11 -2.10 0.08
CA ARG A 98 -2.57 -2.07 0.24
C ARG A 98 -3.22 -2.23 -1.13
N GLU A 99 -3.08 -3.41 -1.71
CA GLU A 99 -3.67 -3.73 -3.02
C GLU A 99 -4.90 -4.62 -2.84
N SER A 100 -5.91 -4.41 -3.68
CA SER A 100 -7.09 -5.26 -3.75
C SER A 100 -6.96 -6.22 -4.93
N GLY A 101 -7.10 -7.52 -4.69
CA GLY A 101 -7.06 -8.53 -5.75
C GLY A 101 -8.13 -8.26 -6.81
N ILE A 102 -9.33 -7.88 -6.38
CA ILE A 102 -10.45 -7.52 -7.27
C ILE A 102 -10.09 -6.34 -8.18
N ALA A 103 -9.41 -5.32 -7.64
CA ALA A 103 -9.00 -4.16 -8.44
C ALA A 103 -7.91 -4.53 -9.46
N LEU A 104 -6.94 -5.38 -9.07
CA LEU A 104 -5.88 -5.85 -9.96
C LEU A 104 -6.41 -6.72 -11.10
N GLU A 105 -7.43 -7.54 -10.83
CA GLU A 105 -8.16 -8.32 -11.84
C GLU A 105 -8.91 -7.40 -12.81
N ALA A 106 -9.65 -6.41 -12.30
CA ALA A 106 -10.40 -5.46 -13.13
C ALA A 106 -9.48 -4.64 -14.05
N LEU A 107 -8.29 -4.27 -13.56
CA LEU A 107 -7.28 -3.58 -14.35
C LEU A 107 -6.51 -4.50 -15.30
N ALA A 108 -6.70 -5.82 -15.20
CA ALA A 108 -5.88 -6.82 -15.88
C ALA A 108 -4.39 -6.48 -15.73
N SER A 109 -3.95 -6.35 -14.46
CA SER A 109 -2.58 -5.96 -14.13
C SER A 109 -1.58 -6.94 -14.72
N ASN A 110 -0.68 -6.42 -15.56
CA ASN A 110 0.43 -7.18 -16.13
C ASN A 110 1.78 -6.82 -15.47
N TYR A 111 1.73 -5.89 -14.52
CA TYR A 111 2.86 -5.33 -13.78
C TYR A 111 3.10 -6.07 -12.46
N THR A 112 2.04 -6.29 -11.67
CA THR A 112 2.16 -7.02 -10.40
C THR A 112 1.63 -8.43 -10.56
N ARG A 113 2.33 -9.41 -10.00
CA ARG A 113 1.82 -10.75 -9.75
C ARG A 113 1.53 -10.91 -8.26
N TRP A 114 0.37 -11.42 -7.87
CA TRP A 114 -0.06 -11.43 -6.46
C TRP A 114 -0.69 -12.77 -6.04
N PRO A 115 -0.58 -13.15 -4.76
CA PRO A 115 -1.14 -14.40 -4.25
C PRO A 115 -2.67 -14.48 -4.39
N GLY A 116 -3.14 -15.61 -4.89
CA GLY A 116 -4.57 -15.91 -5.10
C GLY A 116 -5.12 -15.45 -6.45
N GLY A 117 -4.44 -14.52 -7.13
CA GLY A 117 -4.75 -14.15 -8.50
C GLY A 117 -3.79 -14.83 -9.48
N THR A 118 -2.72 -14.14 -9.84
CA THR A 118 -1.71 -14.61 -10.80
C THR A 118 -0.63 -15.51 -10.19
N LEU A 119 -0.60 -15.64 -8.86
CA LEU A 119 0.28 -16.56 -8.13
C LEU A 119 -0.52 -17.51 -7.23
N PRO A 120 0.05 -18.66 -6.83
CA PRO A 120 -0.55 -19.50 -5.80
C PRO A 120 -0.81 -18.72 -4.49
N PRO A 121 -1.80 -19.14 -3.68
CA PRO A 121 -2.26 -18.39 -2.49
C PRO A 121 -1.18 -18.08 -1.42
N ASP A 122 -0.09 -18.84 -1.38
CA ASP A 122 0.96 -18.75 -0.35
C ASP A 122 2.30 -18.26 -0.90
N VAL A 123 2.31 -17.62 -2.08
CA VAL A 123 3.50 -17.06 -2.71
C VAL A 123 3.47 -15.53 -2.60
N PRO A 124 4.53 -14.88 -2.07
CA PRO A 124 4.59 -13.41 -1.98
C PRO A 124 4.43 -12.75 -3.35
N PHE A 125 3.92 -11.51 -3.37
CA PHE A 125 3.80 -10.74 -4.60
C PHE A 125 5.16 -10.56 -5.29
N GLN A 126 5.12 -10.41 -6.61
CA GLN A 126 6.28 -10.16 -7.45
C GLN A 126 5.96 -9.04 -8.42
N ILE A 127 6.95 -8.19 -8.70
CA ILE A 127 6.85 -7.21 -9.77
C ILE A 127 7.42 -7.85 -11.04
N ALA A 128 6.63 -7.84 -12.11
CA ALA A 128 7.08 -8.22 -13.43
C ALA A 128 7.85 -7.04 -14.05
N GLU A 129 9.16 -7.02 -13.82
CA GLU A 129 10.04 -5.97 -14.34
C GLU A 129 10.02 -5.93 -15.88
N LYS A 130 9.84 -4.72 -16.42
CA LYS A 130 9.85 -4.43 -17.86
C LYS A 130 10.48 -3.07 -18.10
N GLU A 131 10.93 -2.84 -19.32
CA GLU A 131 11.30 -1.51 -19.79
C GLU A 131 10.02 -0.67 -20.01
N TYR A 132 9.65 0.13 -19.01
CA TYR A 132 8.44 0.97 -19.05
C TYR A 132 8.65 2.35 -19.68
N MET A 133 9.90 2.77 -19.89
CA MET A 133 10.29 4.01 -20.55
C MET A 133 11.55 3.74 -21.36
N LYS A 134 11.49 4.06 -22.65
CA LYS A 134 12.66 3.96 -23.54
C LYS A 134 13.48 5.24 -23.46
N GLU A 135 14.75 5.15 -23.84
CA GLU A 135 15.64 6.32 -23.93
C GLU A 135 15.04 7.44 -24.81
N SER A 136 14.44 7.08 -25.95
CA SER A 136 13.81 8.04 -26.85
C SER A 136 12.54 8.71 -26.29
N GLU A 137 12.08 8.31 -25.10
CA GLU A 137 10.84 8.80 -24.48
C GLU A 137 11.10 9.73 -23.29
N TYR A 138 12.37 10.00 -22.94
CA TYR A 138 12.70 10.91 -21.84
C TYR A 138 12.14 12.31 -22.06
N ASP A 139 12.24 12.85 -23.28
CA ASP A 139 11.72 14.18 -23.59
C ASP A 139 10.19 14.26 -23.39
N LEU A 140 9.45 13.17 -23.66
CA LEU A 140 8.01 13.11 -23.43
C LEU A 140 7.68 13.21 -21.95
N PHE A 141 8.39 12.45 -21.11
CA PHE A 141 8.22 12.49 -19.66
C PHE A 141 8.65 13.82 -19.05
N LEU A 142 9.78 14.39 -19.49
CA LEU A 142 10.29 15.65 -18.96
C LEU A 142 9.43 16.84 -19.36
N THR A 143 8.81 16.79 -20.54
CA THR A 143 7.90 17.84 -21.01
C THR A 143 6.58 17.82 -20.26
N ASP A 144 5.95 16.64 -20.13
CA ASP A 144 4.71 16.47 -19.37
C ASP A 144 4.66 15.08 -18.69
N PRO A 145 5.06 15.00 -17.41
CA PRO A 145 5.03 13.74 -16.67
C PRO A 145 3.63 13.13 -16.55
N SER A 146 2.58 13.97 -16.48
CA SER A 146 1.20 13.50 -16.25
C SER A 146 0.66 12.84 -17.51
N ASP A 147 0.89 13.48 -18.65
CA ASP A 147 0.55 12.95 -19.96
C ASP A 147 1.31 11.65 -20.26
N TYR A 148 2.60 11.58 -19.92
CA TYR A 148 3.39 10.35 -20.01
C TYR A 148 2.78 9.23 -19.15
N MET A 149 2.44 9.51 -17.89
CA MET A 149 1.86 8.52 -16.99
C MET A 149 0.54 7.96 -17.56
N MET A 150 -0.33 8.83 -18.07
CA MET A 150 -1.65 8.45 -18.55
C MET A 150 -1.64 7.72 -19.90
N ARG A 151 -0.87 8.20 -20.88
CA ARG A 151 -0.89 7.67 -22.25
C ARG A 151 0.17 6.60 -22.52
N TYR A 152 1.22 6.52 -21.70
CA TYR A 152 2.33 5.59 -21.91
C TYR A 152 2.47 4.60 -20.75
N LEU A 153 2.64 5.07 -19.52
CA LEU A 153 2.95 4.19 -18.39
C LEU A 153 1.78 3.29 -17.99
N LEU A 154 0.60 3.86 -17.70
CA LEU A 154 -0.57 3.10 -17.25
C LEU A 154 -1.04 2.07 -18.30
N PRO A 155 -1.13 2.40 -19.60
CA PRO A 155 -1.43 1.42 -20.66
C PRO A 155 -0.44 0.25 -20.75
N ARG A 156 0.82 0.47 -20.35
CA ARG A 156 1.85 -0.58 -20.32
C ARG A 156 1.72 -1.47 -19.09
N MET A 157 1.27 -0.93 -17.95
CA MET A 157 1.13 -1.66 -16.68
C MET A 157 -0.20 -2.45 -16.58
N TYR A 158 -1.27 -1.93 -17.18
CA TYR A 158 -2.63 -2.44 -17.03
C TYR A 158 -3.28 -2.65 -18.39
N ASP A 159 -3.63 -3.89 -18.71
CA ASP A 159 -4.15 -4.21 -20.04
C ASP A 159 -5.50 -3.55 -20.32
N THR A 160 -6.35 -3.37 -19.30
CA THR A 160 -7.64 -2.67 -19.41
C THR A 160 -7.46 -1.19 -19.79
N LEU A 161 -6.30 -0.60 -19.48
CA LEU A 161 -6.01 0.81 -19.73
C LEU A 161 -5.33 1.08 -21.08
N LYS A 162 -5.09 0.05 -21.90
CA LYS A 162 -4.54 0.19 -23.26
C LYS A 162 -5.22 1.29 -24.12
N PRO A 163 -6.55 1.48 -24.07
CA PRO A 163 -7.22 2.54 -24.84
C PRO A 163 -6.75 3.96 -24.50
N LEU A 164 -6.23 4.23 -23.28
CA LEU A 164 -5.74 5.56 -22.90
C LEU A 164 -4.54 6.01 -23.77
N SER A 165 -3.80 5.07 -24.35
CA SER A 165 -2.70 5.39 -25.29
C SER A 165 -3.16 6.13 -26.56
N LYS A 166 -4.45 6.03 -26.90
CA LYS A 166 -5.06 6.69 -28.06
C LYS A 166 -5.64 8.07 -27.74
N MET A 167 -5.64 8.48 -26.48
CA MET A 167 -6.16 9.79 -26.11
C MET A 167 -5.30 10.91 -26.73
N PRO A 168 -5.91 12.05 -27.09
CA PRO A 168 -5.14 13.25 -27.41
C PRO A 168 -4.30 13.66 -26.19
N SER A 169 -3.24 14.43 -26.44
CA SER A 169 -2.40 14.96 -25.37
C SER A 169 -3.26 15.71 -24.34
N ILE A 170 -3.00 15.47 -23.06
CA ILE A 170 -3.70 16.13 -21.95
C ILE A 170 -3.44 17.64 -21.96
N MET A 171 -2.25 18.07 -22.39
CA MET A 171 -1.94 19.48 -22.57
C MET A 171 -2.81 20.15 -23.66
N GLY A 172 -3.26 19.38 -24.64
CA GLY A 172 -4.18 19.83 -25.70
C GLY A 172 -5.64 19.94 -25.26
N PHE A 173 -6.01 19.43 -24.08
CA PHE A 173 -7.41 19.42 -23.60
C PHE A 173 -7.96 20.84 -23.32
N GLY A 174 -7.09 21.85 -23.19
CA GLY A 174 -7.46 23.26 -23.06
C GLY A 174 -7.35 24.09 -24.35
N ALA A 175 -6.78 23.52 -25.43
CA ALA A 175 -6.49 24.22 -26.67
C ALA A 175 -7.38 23.69 -27.82
N GLY A 176 -8.68 23.98 -27.75
CA GLY A 176 -9.59 23.83 -28.88
C GLY A 176 -10.40 22.54 -28.90
N VAL A 177 -11.69 22.69 -29.17
CA VAL A 177 -12.73 21.65 -29.31
C VAL A 177 -12.58 20.76 -30.56
N GLU A 178 -11.48 20.85 -31.30
CA GLU A 178 -11.26 20.12 -32.55
C GLU A 178 -10.85 18.63 -32.42
N PRO A 179 -10.16 18.14 -31.37
CA PRO A 179 -9.73 16.73 -31.34
C PRO A 179 -10.85 15.72 -31.10
N ILE A 180 -11.99 16.14 -30.55
CA ILE A 180 -13.09 15.22 -30.18
C ILE A 180 -13.83 14.71 -31.42
N ALA A 181 -13.85 15.49 -32.51
CA ALA A 181 -14.59 15.15 -33.73
C ALA A 181 -13.98 13.96 -34.51
N GLN A 182 -12.68 13.70 -34.38
CA GLN A 182 -12.01 12.58 -35.06
C GLN A 182 -12.16 11.24 -34.34
N PHE A 183 -12.74 11.22 -33.13
CA PHE A 183 -12.88 10.00 -32.33
C PHE A 183 -14.23 9.28 -32.53
N LEU A 184 -15.15 9.87 -33.33
CA LEU A 184 -16.52 9.36 -33.53
C LEU A 184 -16.83 8.94 -34.98
N SER A 185 -15.81 8.83 -35.84
CA SER A 185 -15.92 8.27 -37.21
C SER A 185 -15.19 6.94 -37.32
#